data_AF-A0AAP4V6J6-F1
#
_entry.id   AF-A0AAP4V6J6-F1
#
_cell.length_a   1.000
_cell.length_b   1.000
_cell.length_c   1.000
_cell.angle_alpha   90.00
_cell.angle_beta   90.00
_cell.angle_gamma   90.00
#
_symmetry.space_group_name_H-M   'P 1'
#
loop_
_entity.id
_entity.type
_entity.pdbx_description
1 polymer ?
#
loop_
_entity_poly.entity_id
_entity_poly.type
_entity_poly.pdbx_seq_one_letter_code
_entity_poly.pdbx_strand_id
1 'polypeptide(L)'
;MSKQQVKFYVMEKEMERLKLLSEMRYMTVPNYAKLTALGVQIRQPKEIVVGNVELQEEDKAILKEILERRRGISYIAYDTGFNQRLEQLAKRLLGEEG
;
A
#
# COMPACT_ATOMS: atom_id res chain seq x y z
N MET A 1 -15.09 -38.19 12.78
CA MET A 1 -15.21 -36.72 12.63
C MET A 1 -15.25 -36.39 11.15
N SER A 2 -16.43 -36.15 10.56
CA SER A 2 -16.53 -35.75 9.16
C SER A 2 -15.95 -34.34 8.99
N LYS A 3 -15.17 -34.10 7.93
CA LYS A 3 -14.69 -32.76 7.60
C LYS A 3 -15.88 -31.93 7.12
N GLN A 4 -16.41 -31.06 7.97
CA GLN A 4 -17.48 -30.15 7.59
C GLN A 4 -16.91 -29.03 6.72
N GLN A 5 -17.38 -28.93 5.47
CA GLN A 5 -17.00 -27.89 4.53
C GLN A 5 -18.14 -26.87 4.42
N VAL A 6 -17.82 -25.59 4.64
CA VAL A 6 -18.76 -24.48 4.49
C VAL A 6 -18.39 -23.69 3.23
N LYS A 7 -19.37 -23.41 2.38
CA LYS A 7 -19.20 -22.59 1.16
C LYS A 7 -19.77 -21.21 1.42
N PHE A 8 -18.98 -20.17 1.14
CA PHE A 8 -19.41 -18.78 1.19
C PHE A 8 -19.54 -18.24 -0.23
N TYR A 9 -20.57 -17.44 -0.45
CA TYR A 9 -20.75 -16.67 -1.68
C TYR A 9 -20.47 -15.21 -1.34
N VAL A 10 -19.58 -14.59 -2.09
CA VAL A 10 -19.14 -13.20 -1.89
C VAL A 10 -19.13 -12.48 -3.23
N MET A 11 -19.36 -11.18 -3.20
CA MET A 11 -19.21 -10.33 -4.37
C MET A 11 -17.72 -10.16 -4.73
N GLU A 12 -17.43 -9.78 -5.97
CA GLU A 12 -16.06 -9.61 -6.46
C GLU A 12 -15.25 -8.62 -5.61
N LYS A 13 -15.82 -7.45 -5.33
CA LYS A 13 -15.23 -6.43 -4.46
C LYS A 13 -14.93 -6.93 -3.04
N GLU A 14 -15.76 -7.83 -2.52
CA GLU A 14 -15.54 -8.43 -1.20
C GLU A 14 -14.40 -9.45 -1.25
N MET A 15 -14.31 -10.21 -2.35
CA MET A 15 -13.22 -11.15 -2.59
C MET A 15 -11.86 -10.44 -2.75
N GLU A 16 -11.81 -9.31 -3.46
CA GLU A 16 -10.62 -8.46 -3.56
C GLU A 16 -10.16 -7.96 -2.19
N ARG A 17 -11.10 -7.47 -1.37
CA ARG A 17 -10.81 -7.04 -0.01
C ARG A 17 -10.29 -8.19 0.85
N LEU A 18 -10.86 -9.39 0.72
CA LEU A 18 -10.39 -10.58 1.43
C LEU A 18 -8.98 -11.00 1.01
N LYS A 19 -8.67 -10.93 -0.30
CA LYS A 19 -7.33 -11.19 -0.82
C LYS A 19 -6.31 -10.26 -0.17
N LEU A 20 -6.54 -8.95 -0.26
CA LEU A 20 -5.66 -7.94 0.34
C LEU A 20 -5.42 -8.19 1.84
N LEU A 21 -6.49 -8.41 2.60
CA LEU A 21 -6.39 -8.65 4.05
C LEU A 21 -5.65 -9.93 4.39
N SER A 22 -5.77 -10.97 3.57
CA SER A 22 -5.05 -12.23 3.73
C SER A 22 -3.56 -12.10 3.38
N GLU A 23 -3.23 -11.34 2.32
CA GLU A 23 -1.87 -11.06 1.88
C GLU A 23 -1.08 -10.24 2.90
N MET A 24 -1.71 -9.22 3.52
CA MET A 24 -1.17 -8.48 4.68
C MET A 24 -0.59 -9.37 5.78
N ARG A 25 -1.15 -10.57 5.89
CA ARG A 25 -0.92 -11.51 6.99
C ARG A 25 -0.24 -12.79 6.50
N TYR A 26 0.27 -12.80 5.26
CA TYR A 26 0.95 -13.95 4.63
C TYR A 26 0.14 -15.25 4.72
N MET A 27 -1.15 -15.18 4.46
CA MET A 27 -2.04 -16.34 4.53
C MET A 27 -3.02 -16.37 3.36
N THR A 28 -3.59 -17.54 3.13
CA THR A 28 -4.63 -17.71 2.11
C THR A 28 -5.98 -17.17 2.61
N VAL A 29 -6.85 -16.74 1.69
CA VAL A 29 -8.21 -16.26 2.00
C VAL A 29 -8.99 -17.24 2.90
N PRO A 30 -9.01 -18.57 2.64
CA PRO A 30 -9.73 -19.51 3.51
C PRO A 30 -9.18 -19.55 4.94
N ASN A 31 -7.85 -19.48 5.10
CA ASN A 31 -7.22 -19.52 6.41
C ASN A 31 -7.47 -18.21 7.19
N TYR A 32 -7.40 -17.07 6.51
CA TYR A 32 -7.76 -15.77 7.06
C TYR A 32 -9.21 -15.73 7.55
N ALA A 33 -10.15 -16.16 6.70
CA ALA A 33 -11.56 -16.21 7.04
C ALA A 33 -11.83 -17.13 8.25
N LYS A 34 -11.21 -18.30 8.27
CA LYS A 34 -11.33 -19.26 9.38
C LYS A 34 -10.81 -18.67 10.71
N LEU A 35 -9.60 -18.14 10.73
CA LEU A 35 -9.00 -17.60 11.96
C LEU A 35 -9.77 -16.37 12.48
N THR A 36 -10.24 -15.52 11.56
CA THR A 36 -11.07 -14.36 11.90
C THR A 36 -12.40 -14.79 12.51
N ALA A 37 -13.09 -15.77 11.91
CA ALA A 37 -14.36 -16.29 12.44
C ALA A 37 -14.22 -16.97 13.80
N LEU A 38 -13.06 -17.57 14.07
CA LEU A 38 -12.73 -18.18 15.37
C LEU A 38 -12.28 -17.16 16.43
N GLY A 39 -12.21 -15.87 16.10
CA GLY A 39 -11.75 -14.82 17.01
C GLY A 39 -10.27 -14.95 17.41
N VAL A 40 -9.47 -15.69 16.63
CA VAL A 40 -8.04 -15.85 16.92
C VAL A 40 -7.34 -14.52 16.70
N GLN A 41 -6.51 -14.11 17.66
CA GLN A 41 -5.68 -12.92 17.51
C GLN A 41 -4.64 -13.15 16.41
N ILE A 42 -4.88 -12.57 15.24
CA ILE A 42 -3.96 -12.66 14.11
C ILE A 42 -2.82 -11.65 14.30
N ARG A 43 -1.60 -12.03 13.93
CA ARG A 43 -0.43 -11.13 13.94
C ARG A 43 -0.74 -9.82 13.22
N GLN A 44 -0.12 -8.73 13.69
CA GLN A 44 -0.26 -7.43 13.06
C GLN A 44 0.12 -7.51 11.56
N PRO A 45 -0.62 -6.81 10.70
CA PRO A 45 -0.28 -6.74 9.28
C PRO A 45 1.14 -6.17 9.15
N LYS A 46 2.00 -6.84 8.37
CA LYS A 46 3.24 -6.19 7.92
C LYS A 46 2.87 -5.23 6.79
N GLU A 47 3.64 -4.15 6.64
CA GLU A 47 3.49 -3.21 5.54
C GLU A 47 3.34 -3.98 4.22
N ILE A 48 2.20 -3.81 3.55
CA ILE A 48 2.09 -4.24 2.16
C ILE A 48 2.67 -3.11 1.33
N VAL A 49 3.66 -3.44 0.50
CA VAL A 49 3.96 -2.61 -0.66
C VAL A 49 2.78 -2.77 -1.61
N VAL A 50 1.82 -1.84 -1.53
CA VAL A 50 0.76 -1.72 -2.53
C VAL A 50 1.47 -1.56 -3.88
N GLY A 51 1.09 -2.41 -4.84
CA GLY A 51 1.90 -2.75 -6.02
C GLY A 51 2.49 -1.59 -6.81
N ASN A 52 3.48 -1.93 -7.66
CA ASN A 52 4.26 -1.03 -8.53
C ASN A 52 3.51 0.28 -8.84
N VAL A 53 3.80 1.33 -8.06
CA VAL A 53 3.52 2.68 -8.50
C VAL A 53 4.39 2.86 -9.74
N GLU A 54 3.77 2.88 -10.92
CA GLU A 54 4.46 3.19 -12.18
C GLU A 54 4.82 4.66 -12.16
N LEU A 55 5.92 4.96 -11.46
CA LEU A 55 6.51 6.29 -11.43
C LEU A 55 7.11 6.58 -12.80
N GLN A 56 6.80 7.74 -13.36
CA GLN A 56 7.49 8.23 -14.54
C GLN A 56 8.96 8.53 -14.18
N GLU A 57 9.84 8.60 -15.18
CA GLU A 57 11.27 8.89 -14.94
C GLU A 57 11.47 10.25 -14.24
N GLU A 58 10.60 11.22 -14.53
CA GLU A 58 10.59 12.53 -13.87
C GLU A 58 10.28 12.44 -12.37
N ASP A 59 9.34 11.56 -12.00
CA ASP A 59 8.94 11.33 -10.62
C ASP A 59 10.07 10.66 -9.83
N LYS A 60 10.72 9.68 -10.46
CA LYS A 60 11.90 9.02 -9.90
C LYS A 60 13.05 10.01 -9.69
N ALA A 61 13.23 10.98 -10.59
CA ALA A 61 14.26 12.01 -10.44
C ALA A 61 14.01 12.88 -9.21
N ILE A 62 12.77 13.35 -9.00
CA ILE A 62 12.39 14.15 -7.83
C ILE A 62 12.58 13.33 -6.54
N LEU A 63 12.15 12.07 -6.53
CA LEU A 63 12.32 11.19 -5.35
C LEU A 63 13.80 10.92 -5.01
N LYS A 64 14.66 10.74 -6.02
CA LYS A 64 16.11 10.62 -5.82
C LYS A 64 16.70 11.91 -5.23
N GLU A 65 16.28 13.05 -5.76
CA GLU A 65 16.69 14.37 -5.28
C GLU A 65 16.32 14.57 -3.79
N ILE A 66 15.14 14.09 -3.34
CA ILE A 66 14.77 14.07 -1.90
C ILE A 66 15.77 13.26 -1.07
N LEU A 67 16.14 12.05 -1.52
CA LEU A 67 17.03 11.16 -0.77
C LEU A 67 18.45 11.70 -0.66
N GLU A 68 18.93 12.38 -1.71
CA GLU A 68 20.23 13.05 -1.72
C GLU A 68 20.23 14.26 -0.79
N ARG A 69 19.18 15.10 -0.86
CA ARG A 69 19.04 16.29 -0.01
C ARG A 69 18.83 15.96 1.47
N ARG A 70 18.24 14.80 1.80
CA ARG A 70 18.12 14.31 3.19
C ARG A 70 19.48 14.19 3.90
N ARG A 71 20.57 14.00 3.16
CA ARG A 71 21.92 13.86 3.72
C ARG A 71 22.62 15.22 3.95
N GLY A 72 22.02 16.33 3.52
CA GLY A 72 22.51 17.70 3.72
C GLY A 72 21.75 18.46 4.82
N ILE A 73 22.37 19.53 5.36
CA ILE A 73 21.85 20.33 6.49
C ILE A 73 20.68 21.25 6.08
N SER A 74 20.48 21.50 4.79
CA SER A 74 19.47 22.42 4.25
C SER A 74 18.21 21.67 3.78
N TYR A 75 17.34 21.35 4.73
CA TYR A 75 16.03 20.77 4.45
C TYR A 75 15.13 21.80 3.74
N ILE A 76 14.67 21.49 2.50
CA ILE A 76 13.50 21.95 1.69
C ILE A 76 13.16 23.47 1.61
N ALA A 77 13.60 24.30 2.55
CA ALA A 77 13.03 25.61 2.82
C ALA A 77 13.37 26.71 1.81
N TYR A 78 14.39 26.53 0.95
CA TYR A 78 14.92 27.63 0.12
C TYR A 78 14.95 27.36 -1.39
N ASP A 79 14.40 26.25 -1.87
CA ASP A 79 14.35 25.94 -3.30
C ASP A 79 12.91 25.86 -3.80
N THR A 80 12.40 27.02 -4.22
CA THR A 80 11.02 27.17 -4.72
C THR A 80 10.74 26.29 -5.92
N GLY A 81 11.74 26.05 -6.79
CA GLY A 81 11.58 25.23 -7.98
C GLY A 81 11.46 23.75 -7.65
N PHE A 82 12.28 23.26 -6.71
CA PHE A 82 12.14 21.90 -6.18
C PHE A 82 10.80 21.69 -5.47
N ASN A 83 10.36 22.65 -4.66
CA ASN A 83 9.11 22.56 -3.91
C ASN A 83 7.89 22.45 -4.82
N GLN A 84 7.87 23.20 -5.93
CA GLN A 84 6.80 23.10 -6.93
C GLN A 84 6.76 21.71 -7.60
N ARG A 85 7.91 21.17 -7.99
CA ARG A 85 8.00 19.81 -8.58
C ARG A 85 7.56 18.74 -7.59
N LEU A 86 7.94 18.89 -6.33
CA LEU A 86 7.54 17.99 -5.24
C LEU A 86 6.03 18.03 -5.00
N GLU A 87 5.43 19.22 -5.01
CA GLU A 87 3.98 19.40 -4.86
C GLU A 87 3.21 18.78 -6.05
N GLN A 88 3.69 18.96 -7.28
CA GLN A 88 3.12 18.34 -8.47
C GLN A 88 3.23 16.81 -8.42
N LEU A 89 4.36 16.27 -7.95
CA LEU A 89 4.50 14.84 -7.70
C LEU A 89 3.48 14.34 -6.67
N ALA A 90 3.27 15.09 -5.57
CA ALA A 90 2.30 14.72 -4.56
C ALA A 90 0.86 14.69 -5.11
N LYS A 91 0.46 15.71 -5.89
CA LYS A 91 -0.85 15.75 -6.55
C LYS A 91 -1.06 14.57 -7.50
N ARG A 92 -0.04 14.23 -8.29
CA ARG A 92 -0.06 13.06 -9.20
C ARG A 92 -0.26 11.75 -8.45
N LEU A 93 0.52 11.53 -7.39
CA LEU A 93 0.44 10.29 -6.61
C LEU A 93 -0.86 10.15 -5.82
N LEU A 94 -1.48 11.26 -5.45
CA LEU A 94 -2.77 11.29 -4.76
C LEU A 94 -3.97 11.27 -5.72
N GLY A 95 -3.75 11.40 -7.03
CA GLY A 95 -4.82 11.49 -8.02
C GLY A 95 -5.64 12.79 -7.93
N GLU A 96 -5.02 13.87 -7.45
CA GLU A 96 -5.63 15.20 -7.31
C GLU A 96 -5.32 16.12 -8.51
N GLU A 97 -4.86 15.56 -9.63
CA GLU A 97 -4.77 16.30 -10.89
C GLU A 97 -6.17 16.52 -11.46
N GLY A 98 -6.66 17.75 -11.34
CA GLY A 98 -7.82 18.28 -12.06
C GLY A 98 -7.39 19.17 -13.21
#